data_AF-A0A7S4PW20-F1
#
_entry.id   AF-A0A7S4PW20-F1
#
_cell.length_a   1.000
_cell.length_b   1.000
_cell.length_c   1.000
_cell.angle_alpha   90.00
_cell.angle_beta   90.00
_cell.angle_gamma   90.00
#
_symmetry.space_group_name_H-M   'P 1'
#
loop_
_entity.id
_entity.type
_entity.pdbx_description
1 polymer ?
#
loop_
_entity_poly.entity_id
_entity_poly.type
_entity_poly.pdbx_seq_one_letter_code
_entity_poly.pdbx_strand_id
1 'polypeptide(L)'
;RPDSPVYQFLNLFGNIMAEKIAGEDRVRAMYASLSDPGLGYTIVRPGGLTEDPARGASAVELGQGDGFSGRISRQDVASLSVAAVDSNAARNTTFECFYADTAKPLESVGFSNIFRQTTLAGDAAPAGRRAARGATWHELLSGVAGDAPAA
;
A
#
# COMPACT_ATOMS: atom_id res chain seq x y z
N ARG A 1 -5.91 1.62 -9.61
CA ARG A 1 -5.95 1.60 -11.10
C ARG A 1 -7.15 0.77 -11.61
N PRO A 2 -8.24 1.44 -12.05
CA PRO A 2 -9.50 0.79 -12.47
C PRO A 2 -9.40 -0.10 -13.73
N ASP A 3 -8.37 0.12 -14.53
CA ASP A 3 -8.06 -0.57 -15.78
C ASP A 3 -7.24 -1.86 -15.58
N SER A 4 -6.68 -2.09 -14.38
CA SER A 4 -5.86 -3.27 -14.13
C SER A 4 -6.68 -4.57 -14.17
N PRO A 5 -6.14 -5.69 -14.68
CA PRO A 5 -6.84 -6.97 -14.74
C PRO A 5 -7.35 -7.46 -13.36
N VAL A 6 -6.57 -7.22 -12.30
CA VAL A 6 -6.95 -7.55 -10.91
C VAL A 6 -8.19 -6.77 -10.46
N TYR A 7 -8.25 -5.48 -10.78
CA TYR A 7 -9.38 -4.63 -10.40
C TYR A 7 -10.68 -5.11 -11.05
N GLN A 8 -10.65 -5.38 -12.35
CA GLN A 8 -11.81 -5.88 -13.10
C GLN A 8 -12.30 -7.22 -12.55
N PHE A 9 -11.40 -8.13 -12.19
CA PHE A 9 -11.77 -9.40 -11.57
C PHE A 9 -12.44 -9.26 -10.22
N LEU A 10 -11.83 -8.51 -9.31
CA LEU A 10 -12.34 -8.37 -7.95
C LEU A 10 -13.68 -7.62 -7.94
N ASN A 11 -13.92 -6.75 -8.92
CA ASN A 11 -15.22 -6.09 -9.09
C ASN A 11 -16.29 -6.97 -9.75
N LEU A 12 -15.91 -8.02 -10.46
CA LEU A 12 -16.86 -8.99 -11.03
C LEU A 12 -17.71 -9.66 -9.93
N PHE A 13 -17.18 -9.74 -8.70
CA PHE A 13 -17.87 -10.25 -7.52
C PHE A 13 -18.25 -9.11 -6.57
N GLY A 14 -19.17 -8.25 -6.98
CA GLY A 14 -19.79 -7.27 -6.08
C GLY A 14 -19.00 -5.97 -5.87
N ASN A 15 -18.25 -5.52 -6.89
CA ASN A 15 -17.66 -4.18 -6.92
C ASN A 15 -16.67 -3.84 -5.79
N ILE A 16 -16.04 -4.85 -5.19
CA ILE A 16 -15.25 -4.75 -3.95
C ILE A 16 -14.18 -3.66 -4.00
N MET A 17 -13.45 -3.52 -5.11
CA MET A 17 -12.38 -2.54 -5.22
C MET A 17 -12.90 -1.12 -5.39
N ALA A 18 -14.04 -0.93 -6.04
CA ALA A 18 -14.67 0.39 -6.10
C ALA A 18 -15.19 0.81 -4.72
N GLU A 19 -15.79 -0.12 -3.96
CA GLU A 19 -16.24 0.15 -2.59
C GLU A 19 -15.06 0.47 -1.67
N LYS A 20 -13.92 -0.22 -1.82
CA LYS A 20 -12.69 0.12 -1.10
C LYS A 20 -12.21 1.54 -1.43
N ILE A 21 -12.16 1.92 -2.70
CA ILE A 21 -11.78 3.28 -3.11
C ILE A 21 -12.75 4.31 -2.53
N ALA A 22 -14.06 4.07 -2.63
CA ALA A 22 -15.08 4.96 -2.09
C ALA A 22 -14.95 5.12 -0.56
N GLY A 23 -14.66 4.02 0.16
CA GLY A 23 -14.39 4.05 1.58
C GLY A 23 -13.16 4.88 1.94
N GLU A 24 -12.07 4.70 1.19
CA GLU A 24 -10.86 5.52 1.35
C GLU A 24 -11.13 7.01 1.10
N ASP A 25 -11.80 7.35 0.00
CA ASP A 25 -12.15 8.74 -0.34
C ASP A 25 -13.04 9.36 0.76
N ARG A 26 -13.97 8.58 1.32
CA ARG A 26 -14.79 9.02 2.44
C ARG A 26 -13.98 9.30 3.70
N VAL A 27 -12.98 8.46 4.01
CA VAL A 27 -12.04 8.68 5.11
C VAL A 27 -11.28 9.98 4.88
N ARG A 28 -10.69 10.18 3.69
CA ARG A 28 -9.95 11.42 3.36
C ARG A 28 -10.84 12.66 3.55
N ALA A 29 -12.04 12.64 2.96
CA ALA A 29 -12.98 13.75 3.04
C ALA A 29 -13.46 14.03 4.48
N MET A 30 -13.71 12.98 5.27
CA MET A 30 -14.12 13.13 6.67
C MET A 30 -13.03 13.84 7.48
N TYR A 31 -11.78 13.37 7.41
CA TYR A 31 -10.69 13.98 8.17
C TYR A 31 -10.32 15.39 7.68
N ALA A 32 -10.44 15.67 6.37
CA ALA A 32 -10.26 17.02 5.83
C ALA A 32 -11.31 18.01 6.35
N SER A 33 -12.50 17.55 6.74
CA SER A 33 -13.58 18.39 7.28
C SER A 33 -13.48 18.66 8.79
N LEU A 34 -12.59 17.98 9.51
CA LEU A 34 -12.43 18.16 10.95
C LEU A 34 -11.72 19.49 11.27
N SER A 35 -12.20 20.16 12.32
CA SER A 35 -11.58 21.39 12.82
C SER A 35 -10.38 21.13 13.73
N ASP A 36 -10.19 19.90 14.20
CA ASP A 36 -9.08 19.51 15.07
C ASP A 36 -7.85 19.13 14.22
N PRO A 37 -6.78 19.96 14.21
CA PRO A 37 -5.57 19.67 13.45
C PRO A 37 -4.74 18.52 14.03
N GLY A 38 -5.09 17.98 15.20
CA GLY A 38 -4.45 16.80 15.80
C GLY A 38 -4.97 15.47 15.25
N LEU A 39 -6.17 15.44 14.66
CA LEU A 39 -6.76 14.21 14.12
C LEU A 39 -6.37 14.01 12.65
N GLY A 40 -5.88 12.84 12.28
CA GLY A 40 -5.54 12.51 10.90
C GLY A 40 -5.73 11.03 10.61
N TYR A 41 -5.42 10.63 9.39
CA TYR A 41 -5.54 9.25 8.95
C TYR A 41 -4.25 8.74 8.31
N THR A 42 -4.12 7.43 8.23
CA THR A 42 -3.15 6.75 7.37
C THR A 42 -3.86 5.60 6.69
N ILE A 43 -3.82 5.57 5.35
CA ILE A 43 -4.39 4.48 4.56
C ILE A 43 -3.23 3.59 4.09
N VAL A 44 -3.19 2.37 4.63
CA VAL A 44 -2.20 1.35 4.26
C VAL A 44 -2.83 0.40 3.24
N ARG A 45 -2.26 0.33 2.03
CA ARG A 45 -2.69 -0.57 0.96
C ARG A 45 -1.71 -1.73 0.80
N PRO A 46 -1.84 -2.81 1.58
CA PRO A 46 -0.93 -3.94 1.46
C PRO A 46 -1.08 -4.63 0.11
N GLY A 47 0.03 -5.16 -0.40
CA GLY A 47 0.02 -6.17 -1.45
C GLY A 47 -0.61 -7.49 -0.97
N GLY A 48 -0.33 -8.58 -1.69
CA GLY A 48 -0.79 -9.92 -1.30
C GLY A 48 -0.29 -10.31 0.09
N LEU A 49 -1.21 -10.52 1.02
CA LEU A 49 -0.87 -10.92 2.39
C LEU A 49 -0.36 -12.36 2.44
N THR A 50 0.69 -12.60 3.22
CA THR A 50 1.24 -13.94 3.47
C THR A 50 1.22 -14.28 4.97
N GLU A 51 1.34 -15.58 5.27
CA GLU A 51 1.55 -16.14 6.62
C GLU A 51 3.04 -16.36 6.94
N ASP A 52 3.94 -15.91 6.05
CA ASP A 52 5.38 -16.06 6.27
C ASP A 52 5.82 -15.17 7.44
N PRO A 53 6.93 -15.49 8.14
CA PRO A 53 7.50 -14.64 9.18
C PRO A 53 7.83 -13.23 8.67
N ALA A 54 7.83 -12.25 9.58
CA ALA A 54 8.31 -10.90 9.29
C ALA A 54 9.77 -10.89 8.79
N ARG A 55 10.03 -10.04 7.80
CA ARG A 55 11.37 -9.73 7.27
C ARG A 55 11.89 -8.38 7.78
N GLY A 56 11.01 -7.53 8.31
CA GLY A 56 11.34 -6.23 8.85
C GLY A 56 11.42 -5.11 7.82
N ALA A 57 11.56 -3.87 8.33
CA ALA A 57 11.50 -2.63 7.55
C ALA A 57 12.42 -2.60 6.32
N SER A 58 13.66 -3.08 6.44
CA SER A 58 14.64 -3.04 5.34
C SER A 58 14.23 -3.82 4.09
N ALA A 59 13.35 -4.82 4.24
CA ALA A 59 12.79 -5.60 3.15
C ALA A 59 11.57 -4.95 2.49
N VAL A 60 10.92 -3.99 3.17
CA VAL A 60 9.68 -3.34 2.72
C VAL A 60 10.00 -2.14 1.83
N GLU A 61 9.11 -1.91 0.87
CA GLU A 61 9.06 -0.71 0.04
C GLU A 61 7.65 -0.12 0.11
N LEU A 62 7.57 1.19 0.31
CA LEU A 62 6.30 1.91 0.24
C LEU A 62 6.15 2.57 -1.13
N GLY A 63 5.06 2.30 -1.83
CA GLY A 63 4.72 2.94 -3.11
C GLY A 63 3.64 4.01 -2.96
N GLN A 64 3.53 4.89 -3.95
CA GLN A 64 2.33 5.71 -4.15
C GLN A 64 1.96 5.77 -5.63
N GLY A 65 0.67 5.61 -5.93
CA GLY A 65 0.09 5.85 -7.25
C GLY A 65 -0.33 4.58 -8.00
N ASP A 66 -0.57 3.48 -7.29
CA ASP A 66 -1.05 2.21 -7.87
C ASP A 66 -0.20 1.72 -9.06
N GLY A 67 1.12 1.92 -9.03
CA GLY A 67 2.00 1.45 -10.10
C GLY A 67 2.38 -0.02 -9.95
N PHE A 68 2.57 -0.46 -8.71
CA PHE A 68 3.20 -1.73 -8.36
C PHE A 68 2.46 -2.40 -7.20
N SER A 69 2.57 -3.72 -7.15
CA SER A 69 2.17 -4.50 -5.99
C SER A 69 3.14 -5.66 -5.81
N GLY A 70 3.17 -6.22 -4.61
CA GLY A 70 3.99 -7.37 -4.28
C GLY A 70 3.30 -8.19 -3.20
N ARG A 71 4.09 -8.82 -2.34
CA ARG A 71 3.60 -9.55 -1.17
C ARG A 71 4.21 -9.01 0.10
N ILE A 72 3.51 -9.22 1.21
CA ILE A 72 3.99 -8.82 2.54
C ILE A 72 3.39 -9.74 3.61
N SER A 73 4.16 -10.01 4.66
CA SER A 73 3.64 -10.75 5.82
C SER A 73 2.61 -9.91 6.56
N ARG A 74 1.61 -10.57 7.16
CA ARG A 74 0.68 -9.88 8.08
C ARG A 74 1.40 -9.22 9.26
N GLN A 75 2.50 -9.83 9.71
CA GLN A 75 3.28 -9.34 10.84
C GLN A 75 4.00 -8.01 10.52
N ASP A 76 4.59 -7.87 9.33
CA ASP A 76 5.20 -6.60 8.91
C ASP A 76 4.15 -5.53 8.63
N VAL A 77 2.98 -5.89 8.08
CA VAL A 77 1.86 -4.94 7.95
C VAL A 77 1.43 -4.42 9.32
N ALA A 78 1.24 -5.30 10.30
CA ALA A 78 0.89 -4.90 11.66
C ALA A 78 1.96 -3.99 12.28
N SER A 79 3.24 -4.32 12.11
CA SER A 79 4.36 -3.52 12.63
C SER A 79 4.42 -2.13 11.98
N LEU A 80 4.22 -2.06 10.67
CA LEU A 80 4.13 -0.81 9.93
C LEU A 80 2.92 0.03 10.37
N SER A 81 1.76 -0.59 10.57
CA SER A 81 0.56 0.09 11.06
C SER A 81 0.74 0.69 12.45
N VAL A 82 1.39 -0.03 13.37
CA VAL A 82 1.72 0.51 14.70
C VAL A 82 2.70 1.68 14.58
N ALA A 83 3.77 1.53 13.79
CA ALA A 83 4.74 2.61 13.58
C ALA A 83 4.12 3.86 12.91
N ALA A 84 3.07 3.69 12.10
CA ALA A 84 2.36 4.81 11.48
C ALA A 84 1.59 5.65 12.51
N VAL A 85 1.07 5.06 13.59
CA VAL A 85 0.36 5.80 14.64
C VAL A 85 1.26 6.82 15.32
N ASP A 86 2.53 6.46 15.55
CA ASP A 86 3.52 7.31 16.23
C ASP A 86 4.31 8.22 15.26
N SER A 87 4.01 8.17 13.96
CA SER A 87 4.75 8.90 12.93
C SER A 87 3.95 10.07 12.37
N ASN A 88 4.39 11.29 12.68
CA ASN A 88 3.85 12.50 12.05
C ASN A 88 3.97 12.48 10.52
N ALA A 89 4.99 11.80 9.97
CA ALA A 89 5.18 11.69 8.52
C ALA A 89 4.12 10.79 7.85
N ALA A 90 3.51 9.87 8.60
CA ALA A 90 2.44 9.01 8.10
C ALA A 90 1.06 9.69 8.12
N ARG A 91 0.94 10.88 8.73
CA ARG A 91 -0.34 11.58 8.89
C ARG A 91 -0.84 12.11 7.55
N ASN A 92 -2.12 11.84 7.26
CA ASN A 92 -2.82 12.19 6.03
C ASN A 92 -2.12 11.63 4.79
N THR A 93 -1.70 10.36 4.85
CA THR A 93 -1.01 9.68 3.75
C THR A 93 -1.76 8.44 3.31
N THR A 94 -1.64 8.13 2.02
CA THR A 94 -1.98 6.85 1.42
C THR A 94 -0.75 6.27 0.74
N PHE A 95 -0.44 5.01 1.03
CA PHE A 95 0.67 4.31 0.39
C PHE A 95 0.40 2.82 0.23
N GLU A 96 1.01 2.23 -0.79
CA GLU A 96 1.08 0.78 -0.94
C GLU A 96 2.26 0.21 -0.17
N CYS A 97 2.15 -1.00 0.38
CA CYS A 97 3.28 -1.66 1.08
C CYS A 97 3.48 -3.12 0.65
N PHE A 98 4.72 -3.47 0.35
CA PHE A 98 5.13 -4.82 -0.05
C PHE A 98 6.64 -5.00 0.07
N TYR A 99 7.11 -6.25 0.04
CA TYR A 99 8.55 -6.50 -0.04
C TYR A 99 9.11 -6.08 -1.39
N ALA A 100 10.22 -5.34 -1.37
CA ALA A 100 10.83 -4.74 -2.55
C ALA A 100 11.17 -5.79 -3.64
N ASP A 101 11.63 -6.97 -3.23
CA ASP A 101 12.01 -8.07 -4.10
C ASP A 101 10.81 -8.85 -4.69
N THR A 102 9.59 -8.52 -4.29
CA THR A 102 8.35 -9.11 -4.82
C THR A 102 7.56 -8.15 -5.70
N ALA A 103 8.03 -6.92 -5.87
CA ALA A 103 7.35 -5.87 -6.60
C ALA A 103 7.15 -6.24 -8.08
N LYS A 104 5.92 -6.12 -8.57
CA LYS A 104 5.54 -6.31 -9.97
C LYS A 104 4.63 -5.16 -10.41
N PRO A 105 4.72 -4.70 -11.67
CA PRO A 105 3.76 -3.73 -12.21
C PRO A 105 2.34 -4.26 -12.05
N LEU A 106 1.39 -3.43 -11.60
CA LEU A 106 -0.01 -3.88 -11.39
C LEU A 106 -0.65 -4.47 -12.65
N GLU A 107 -0.25 -3.98 -13.83
CA GLU A 107 -0.67 -4.50 -15.14
C GLU A 107 -0.31 -5.98 -15.34
N SER A 108 0.80 -6.42 -14.74
CA SER A 108 1.33 -7.80 -14.84
C SER A 108 0.84 -8.74 -13.75
N VAL A 109 0.16 -8.22 -12.72
CA VAL A 109 -0.36 -9.04 -11.62
C VAL A 109 -1.58 -9.81 -12.14
N GLY A 110 -1.39 -11.09 -12.45
CA GLY A 110 -2.45 -11.98 -12.94
C GLY A 110 -3.27 -12.63 -11.82
N PHE A 111 -4.44 -13.16 -12.19
CA PHE A 111 -5.41 -13.86 -11.31
C PHE A 111 -4.79 -15.05 -10.57
N SER A 112 -3.78 -15.70 -11.16
CA SER A 112 -3.06 -16.83 -10.57
C SER A 112 -2.37 -16.48 -9.24
N ASN A 113 -2.00 -15.20 -9.03
CA ASN A 113 -1.40 -14.71 -7.79
C ASN A 113 -2.42 -14.54 -6.65
N ILE A 114 -3.72 -14.49 -6.95
CA ILE A 114 -4.80 -14.32 -5.97
C ILE A 114 -5.19 -15.66 -5.31
N PHE A 115 -5.00 -16.79 -6.01
CA PHE A 115 -5.52 -18.09 -5.58
C PHE A 115 -4.48 -19.17 -5.22
N ARG A 116 -3.16 -18.98 -5.42
CA ARG A 116 -2.15 -19.95 -4.92
C ARG A 116 -0.72 -19.40 -4.81
N GLN A 117 -0.03 -19.85 -3.76
CA GLN A 117 1.36 -19.59 -3.39
C GLN A 117 2.35 -20.21 -4.41
N THR A 118 3.08 -19.39 -5.17
CA THR A 118 4.48 -19.64 -5.59
C THR A 118 5.11 -18.38 -6.17
N THR A 119 6.28 -18.02 -5.67
CA THR A 119 7.21 -17.02 -6.20
C THR A 119 7.78 -17.46 -7.54
N LEU A 120 7.99 -16.52 -8.45
CA LEU A 120 9.16 -16.51 -9.33
C LEU A 120 9.79 -15.12 -9.30
N ALA A 121 11.09 -15.12 -9.08
CA ALA A 121 11.97 -13.98 -8.92
C ALA A 121 12.27 -13.29 -10.24
N GLY A 122 12.60 -11.99 -10.13
CA GLY A 122 13.40 -11.31 -11.14
C GLY A 122 12.61 -10.56 -12.19
N ASP A 123 12.07 -9.40 -11.83
CA ASP A 123 11.99 -8.25 -12.72
C ASP A 123 12.37 -7.01 -11.90
N ALA A 124 13.40 -6.29 -12.34
CA ALA A 124 13.80 -5.05 -11.67
C ALA A 124 12.70 -4.00 -11.85
N ALA A 125 12.35 -3.29 -10.78
CA ALA A 125 11.39 -2.19 -10.84
C ALA A 125 11.93 -1.08 -11.78
N PRO A 126 11.14 -0.58 -12.75
CA PRO A 126 11.58 0.48 -13.65
C PRO A 126 11.81 1.80 -12.89
N ALA A 127 12.77 2.58 -13.37
CA ALA A 127 13.16 3.87 -12.81
C ALA A 127 12.02 4.91 -12.88
N GLY A 128 11.91 5.76 -11.85
CA GLY A 128 10.91 6.84 -11.77
C GLY A 128 9.76 6.61 -10.77
N ARG A 129 9.79 5.50 -10.03
CA ARG A 129 8.81 5.19 -8.99
C ARG A 129 8.96 6.12 -7.78
N ARG A 130 7.87 6.71 -7.29
CA ARG A 130 7.80 7.22 -5.91
C ARG A 130 7.78 6.02 -4.97
N ALA A 131 8.96 5.63 -4.52
CA ALA A 131 9.18 4.52 -3.62
C ALA A 131 10.01 4.95 -2.42
N ALA A 132 9.52 4.70 -1.21
CA ALA A 132 10.28 4.90 0.02
C ALA A 132 10.86 3.58 0.52
N ARG A 133 12.12 3.63 0.97
CA ARG A 133 12.85 2.53 1.60
C ARG A 133 13.61 3.06 2.83
N GLY A 134 13.79 2.21 3.84
CA GLY A 134 14.51 2.57 5.07
C GLY A 134 14.91 1.34 5.87
N ALA A 135 15.87 1.49 6.78
CA ALA A 135 16.28 0.43 7.70
C ALA A 135 15.30 0.30 8.89
N THR A 136 14.57 1.36 9.21
CA THR A 136 13.53 1.39 10.25
C THR A 136 12.15 1.76 9.68
N TRP A 137 11.09 1.47 10.42
CA TRP A 137 9.72 1.86 10.03
C TRP A 137 9.55 3.38 9.94
N HIS A 138 10.22 4.14 10.81
CA HIS A 138 10.16 5.61 10.77
C HIS A 138 10.87 6.18 9.53
N GLU A 139 12.02 5.63 9.16
CA GLU A 139 12.71 6.03 7.92
C GLU A 139 11.85 5.75 6.69
N LEU A 140 11.22 4.57 6.62
CA LEU A 140 10.27 4.24 5.56
C LEU A 140 9.13 5.27 5.46
N LEU A 141 8.47 5.54 6.59
CA LEU A 141 7.33 6.45 6.64
C LEU A 141 7.72 7.91 6.39
N SER A 142 8.96 8.32 6.66
CA SER A 142 9.44 9.66 6.29
C SER A 142 9.49 9.92 4.79
N GLY A 143 9.50 8.86 3.97
CA GLY A 143 9.55 8.95 2.52
C GLY A 143 8.19 9.01 1.81
N VAL A 144 7.07 8.90 2.53
CA VAL A 144 5.73 9.00 1.93
C VAL A 144 5.28 10.46 1.85
N ALA A 145 4.63 10.82 0.75
CA ALA A 145 4.04 12.14 0.58
C ALA A 145 2.61 12.17 1.14
N GLY A 146 2.24 13.28 1.77
CA GLY A 146 0.85 13.57 2.15
C GLY A 146 -0.08 13.53 0.94
N ASP A 147 -1.30 13.08 1.18
CA ASP A 147 -2.35 13.11 0.19
C ASP A 147 -2.65 14.57 -0.19
N ALA A 148 -2.97 14.81 -1.46
CA ALA A 148 -3.47 16.10 -1.90
C ALA A 148 -4.80 16.39 -1.17
N PRO A 149 -5.09 17.67 -0.84
CA PRO A 149 -6.39 18.01 -0.30
C PRO A 149 -7.49 17.52 -1.24
N ALA A 150 -8.52 16.88 -0.68
CA ALA A 150 -9.67 16.40 -1.44
C ALA A 150 -10.26 17.58 -2.24
N ALA A 151 -10.35 17.44 -3.56
CA ALA A 151 -10.93 18.42 -4.46
C ALA A 151 -12.47 18.45 -4.34
#